data_AF-A0A3D0VFT8-F1
#
_entry.id   AF-A0A3D0VFT8-F1
#
_cell.length_a   1.000
_cell.length_b   1.000
_cell.length_c   1.000
_cell.angle_alpha   90.00
_cell.angle_beta   90.00
_cell.angle_gamma   90.00
#
_symmetry.space_group_name_H-M   'P 1'
#
loop_
_entity.id
_entity.type
_entity.pdbx_description
1 polymer ?
#
loop_
_entity_poly.entity_id
_entity_poly.type
_entity_poly.pdbx_seq_one_letter_code
_entity_poly.pdbx_strand_id
1 'polypeptide(L)' 'SAKTKNGLEAARRNGRVGGRRPVVDDDKRAAILARRERGESIRTIANNLGISIGVVHKTLTLASPQIDQSPKQAAKRD' A
#
# COMPACT_ATOMS: atom_id res chain seq x y z
N SER A 1 3.83 20.92 -24.08
CA SER A 1 3.03 21.45 -25.21
C SER A 1 1.55 21.15 -24.97
N ALA A 2 0.64 22.04 -25.38
CA ALA A 2 -0.81 21.82 -25.30
C ALA A 2 -1.24 20.50 -25.99
N LYS A 3 -0.57 20.14 -27.10
CA LYS A 3 -0.80 18.87 -27.83
C LYS A 3 -0.55 17.63 -26.97
N THR A 4 0.49 17.65 -26.12
CA THR A 4 0.82 16.55 -25.21
C THR A 4 -0.24 16.37 -24.14
N LYS A 5 -0.74 17.47 -23.55
CA LYS A 5 -1.79 17.42 -22.53
C LYS A 5 -3.10 16.89 -23.12
N ASN A 6 -3.51 17.40 -24.29
CA ASN A 6 -4.70 16.90 -24.98
C ASN A 6 -4.60 15.40 -25.32
N GLY A 7 -3.41 14.92 -25.71
CA GLY A 7 -3.17 13.49 -25.95
C GLY A 7 -3.27 12.65 -24.67
N LEU A 8 -2.71 13.13 -23.55
CA LEU A 8 -2.83 12.47 -22.25
C LEU A 8 -4.27 12.44 -21.74
N GLU A 9 -5.03 13.52 -21.94
CA GLU A 9 -6.45 13.57 -21.60
C GLU A 9 -7.29 12.61 -22.45
N ALA A 10 -7.05 12.56 -23.76
CA ALA A 10 -7.71 11.59 -24.64
C ALA A 10 -7.38 10.14 -24.23
N ALA A 11 -6.12 9.86 -23.88
CA ALA A 11 -5.72 8.55 -23.36
C ALA A 11 -6.45 8.20 -22.05
N ARG A 12 -6.54 9.16 -21.12
CA ARG A 12 -7.25 8.98 -19.83
C ARG A 12 -8.75 8.73 -20.04
N ARG A 13 -9.39 9.43 -20.98
CA ARG A 13 -10.80 9.21 -21.37
C ARG A 13 -11.03 7.80 -21.91
N ASN A 14 -10.05 7.26 -22.63
CA ASN A 14 -10.07 5.87 -23.14
C ASN A 14 -9.69 4.84 -22.06
N GLY A 15 -9.66 5.21 -20.78
CA GLY A 15 -9.34 4.32 -19.66
C GLY A 15 -7.85 3.99 -19.50
N ARG A 16 -6.96 4.56 -20.33
CA ARG A 16 -5.51 4.35 -20.18
C ARG A 16 -4.97 5.31 -19.13
N VAL A 17 -4.73 4.78 -17.94
CA VAL A 17 -4.06 5.52 -16.86
C VAL A 17 -2.55 5.31 -17.00
N GLY A 18 -1.82 6.39 -17.32
CA GLY A 18 -0.35 6.37 -17.35
C GLY A 18 0.26 6.25 -15.94
N GLY A 19 1.57 6.03 -15.87
CA GLY A 19 2.33 5.97 -14.62
C GLY A 19 2.82 4.56 -14.25
N ARG A 20 3.47 4.44 -13.08
CA ARG A 20 4.02 3.16 -12.60
C ARG A 20 2.89 2.24 -12.17
N ARG A 21 2.84 1.03 -12.75
CA ARG A 21 1.91 -0.02 -12.31
C ARG A 21 2.13 -0.32 -10.81
N PRO A 22 1.05 -0.56 -10.04
CA PRO A 22 1.17 -0.97 -8.65
C PRO A 22 2.06 -2.22 -8.52
N VAL A 23 3.00 -2.20 -7.57
CA VAL A 23 3.88 -3.34 -7.26
C VAL A 23 3.15 -4.40 -6.42
N VAL A 24 2.07 -3.98 -5.74
CA VAL A 24 1.23 -4.84 -4.93
C VAL A 24 0.09 -5.34 -5.79
N ASP A 25 0.16 -6.61 -6.13
CA ASP A 25 -0.93 -7.33 -6.78
C ASP A 25 -2.02 -7.70 -5.77
N ASP A 26 -3.20 -8.07 -6.25
CA ASP A 26 -4.33 -8.41 -5.39
C ASP A 26 -4.03 -9.64 -4.52
N ASP A 27 -3.26 -10.61 -5.02
CA ASP A 27 -2.76 -11.76 -4.24
C ASP A 27 -1.92 -11.32 -3.04
N LYS A 28 -1.06 -10.32 -3.23
CA LYS A 28 -0.23 -9.78 -2.15
C LYS A 28 -1.09 -9.04 -1.13
N ARG A 29 -2.14 -8.34 -1.58
CA ARG A 29 -3.09 -7.69 -0.67
C ARG A 29 -3.84 -8.71 0.18
N ALA A 30 -4.37 -9.75 -0.44
CA ALA A 30 -5.05 -10.84 0.26
C ALA A 30 -4.12 -11.51 1.29
N ALA A 31 -2.86 -11.77 0.91
CA ALA A 31 -1.88 -12.35 1.82
C ALA A 31 -1.56 -11.43 3.02
N ILE A 32 -1.45 -10.11 2.81
CA ILE A 32 -1.23 -9.14 3.89
C ILE A 32 -2.39 -9.16 4.88
N LEU A 33 -3.63 -9.09 4.37
CA LEU A 33 -4.84 -9.04 5.20
C LEU A 33 -5.02 -10.33 6.00
N ALA A 34 -4.94 -11.49 5.34
CA ALA A 34 -5.06 -12.79 6.00
C ALA A 34 -3.99 -13.00 7.08
N ARG A 35 -2.74 -12.55 6.86
CA ARG A 35 -1.68 -12.61 7.87
C ARG A 35 -1.94 -11.67 9.04
N ARG A 36 -2.50 -10.49 8.78
CA ARG A 36 -2.83 -9.52 9.83
C ARG A 36 -3.99 -10.01 10.70
N GLU A 37 -4.99 -10.65 10.11
CA GLU A 37 -6.10 -11.30 10.84
C GLU A 37 -5.61 -12.41 11.77
N ARG A 38 -4.57 -13.15 11.36
CA ARG A 38 -3.89 -14.14 12.24
C ARG A 38 -3.04 -13.53 13.35
N GLY A 39 -2.94 -12.21 13.44
CA GLY A 39 -2.15 -11.51 14.46
C GLY A 39 -0.65 -11.44 14.17
N GLU A 40 -0.19 -11.76 12.96
CA GLU A 40 1.23 -11.62 12.61
C GLU A 40 1.67 -10.14 12.69
N SER A 41 2.91 -9.90 13.11
CA SER A 41 3.47 -8.55 13.18
C SER A 41 3.70 -7.98 11.77
N ILE A 42 3.54 -6.66 11.60
CA ILE A 42 3.74 -5.99 10.31
C ILE A 42 5.14 -6.28 9.73
N ARG A 43 6.17 -6.32 10.57
CA ARG A 43 7.55 -6.61 10.16
C ARG A 43 7.70 -8.04 9.67
N THR A 44 7.07 -9.00 10.35
CA THR A 44 7.05 -10.41 9.94
C THR A 44 6.38 -10.57 8.58
N ILE A 45 5.24 -9.91 8.37
CA ILE A 45 4.49 -9.94 7.11
C ILE A 45 5.34 -9.37 5.97
N ALA A 46 5.97 -8.22 6.19
CA ALA A 46 6.82 -7.55 5.22
C ALA A 46 7.99 -8.44 4.76
N ASN A 47 8.71 -9.04 5.73
CA ASN A 47 9.84 -9.92 5.47
C ASN A 47 9.41 -11.18 4.71
N ASN A 48 8.31 -11.81 5.11
CA ASN A 48 7.81 -13.03 4.48
C ASN A 48 7.34 -12.82 3.04
N LEU A 49 6.84 -11.62 2.72
CA LEU A 49 6.32 -11.28 1.39
C LEU A 49 7.34 -10.53 0.52
N GLY A 50 8.54 -10.23 1.04
CA GLY A 50 9.58 -9.50 0.32
C GLY A 50 9.17 -8.07 -0.07
N ILE A 51 8.32 -7.43 0.73
CA ILE A 51 7.80 -6.08 0.48
C ILE A 51 8.18 -5.14 1.62
N SER A 52 8.21 -3.84 1.36
CA SER A 52 8.53 -2.87 2.40
C SER A 52 7.41 -2.75 3.43
N ILE A 53 7.79 -2.42 4.67
CA ILE A 53 6.84 -2.15 5.77
C ILE A 53 5.82 -1.07 5.37
N GLY A 54 6.26 -0.04 4.65
CA GLY A 54 5.37 1.04 4.18
C GLY A 54 4.28 0.55 3.21
N VAL A 55 4.57 -0.47 2.40
CA VAL A 55 3.58 -1.11 1.53
C VAL A 55 2.54 -1.86 2.35
N VAL A 56 2.96 -2.59 3.39
CA VAL A 56 2.05 -3.30 4.31
C VAL A 56 1.14 -2.30 5.02
N HIS A 57 1.70 -1.24 5.61
CA HIS A 57 0.91 -0.17 6.23
C HIS A 57 -0.09 0.44 5.27
N LYS A 58 0.34 0.84 4.06
CA LYS A 58 -0.56 1.43 3.06
C LYS A 58 -1.71 0.48 2.73
N THR A 59 -1.44 -0.82 2.60
CA THR A 59 -2.47 -1.82 2.29
C THR A 59 -3.48 -1.94 3.43
N LEU A 60 -3.02 -1.98 4.68
CA LEU A 60 -3.90 -2.04 5.85
C LEU A 60 -4.74 -0.75 6.01
N THR A 61 -4.14 0.42 5.82
CA THR A 61 -4.86 1.71 5.88
C THR A 61 -5.90 1.85 4.77
N LEU A 62 -5.63 1.31 3.58
CA LEU A 62 -6.60 1.31 2.48
C LEU A 62 -7.75 0.32 2.72
N ALA A 63 -7.50 -0.80 3.40
CA ALA A 63 -8.48 -1.83 3.69
C ALA A 63 -9.37 -1.49 4.90
N SER A 64 -8.82 -0.81 5.91
CA SER A 64 -9.53 -0.38 7.10
C SER A 64 -9.31 1.12 7.32
N PRO A 65 -10.30 1.98 7.01
CA PRO A 65 -10.17 3.42 7.18
C PRO A 65 -10.20 3.90 8.64
N GLN A 66 -10.21 3.00 9.63
CA GLN A 66 -10.37 3.35 11.03
C GLN A 66 -9.35 2.65 11.94
N ILE A 67 -8.67 3.51 12.71
CA ILE A 67 -7.96 3.27 13.97
C ILE A 67 -6.59 2.60 13.83
N ASP A 68 -5.54 3.43 13.71
CA ASP A 68 -4.30 3.17 14.45
C ASP A 68 -3.51 4.46 14.70
N GLN A 69 -4.00 5.26 15.65
CA GLN A 69 -3.14 6.09 16.48
C GLN A 69 -2.65 5.20 17.63
N SER A 70 -1.66 4.33 17.40
CA SER A 70 -0.93 3.68 18.49
C SER A 70 0.42 4.39 18.69
N PRO A 71 0.82 4.57 19.96
CA PRO A 71 1.73 5.63 20.34
C PRO A 71 3.12 5.39 19.77
N LYS A 72 3.65 6.42 19.11
CA LYS A 72 5.08 6.53 18.85
C LYS A 72 5.82 6.40 20.18
N GLN A 73 6.60 5.33 20.31
CA GLN A 73 7.79 5.26 21.16
C GLN A 73 7.59 5.64 22.63
N ALA A 74 6.95 4.77 23.41
CA ALA A 74 7.25 4.69 24.83
C ALA A 74 8.49 3.78 25.02
N ALA A 75 9.42 4.22 25.86
CA ALA A 75 10.67 3.56 26.29
C ALA A 75 11.95 3.86 25.48
N LYS A 76 12.43 5.11 25.59
CA LYS A 76 13.80 5.32 26.08
C LYS A 76 13.79 5.08 27.61
N ARG A 77 14.39 3.97 28.03
CA ARG A 77 14.95 3.65 29.36
C ARG A 77 16.19 2.83 29.00
N ASP A 78 17.43 3.17 29.35
CA ASP A 78 18.00 3.94 30.46
C ASP A 78 19.13 4.88 29.99
#